data_AF-A0A399FX85-F1
#
_entry.id   AF-A0A399FX85-F1
#
_cell.length_a   1.000
_cell.length_b   1.000
_cell.length_c   1.000
_cell.angle_alpha   90.00
_cell.angle_beta   90.00
_cell.angle_gamma   90.00
#
_symmetry.space_group_name_H-M   'P 1'
#
loop_
_entity.id
_entity.type
_entity.pdbx_description
1 polymer ?
#
loop_
_entity_poly.entity_id
_entity_poly.type
_entity_poly.pdbx_seq_one_letter_code
_entity_poly.pdbx_strand_id
1 'polypeptide(L)'
;MAKVAKVTKVTKVAKILPKKWTEEEDNFIKENYLRMDKKALARNFGVTLKSIEGKIRRMKPKKPKLTEKRTEKSEKKERLLIHQNVRCRTCFLIDGYTEVEENCRYCGAKLFKIDVI
;
A
#
# COMPACT_ATOMS: atom_id res chain seq x y z
N MET A 1 28.51 29.53 -28.31
CA MET A 1 27.69 28.70 -27.38
C MET A 1 26.34 29.38 -27.18
N ALA A 2 25.30 28.92 -27.86
CA ALA A 2 23.97 29.53 -27.81
C ALA A 2 23.17 29.04 -26.58
N LYS A 3 22.67 29.96 -25.75
CA LYS A 3 21.77 29.64 -24.64
C LYS A 3 20.32 29.67 -25.16
N VAL A 4 19.68 28.50 -25.25
CA VAL A 4 18.26 28.39 -25.62
C VAL A 4 17.40 28.68 -24.38
N ALA A 5 16.65 29.78 -24.41
CA ALA A 5 15.69 30.12 -23.37
C ALA A 5 14.45 29.21 -23.45
N LYS A 6 14.14 28.48 -22.37
CA LYS A 6 12.89 27.72 -22.24
C LYS A 6 11.75 28.68 -21.97
N VAL A 7 10.93 28.96 -22.98
CA VAL A 7 9.66 29.67 -22.82
C VAL A 7 8.61 28.65 -22.34
N THR A 8 8.39 28.54 -21.04
CA THR A 8 7.24 27.80 -20.49
C THR A 8 6.07 28.76 -20.30
N LYS A 9 5.23 28.91 -21.33
CA LYS A 9 3.92 29.59 -21.21
C LYS A 9 2.99 28.73 -20.35
N VAL A 10 2.84 29.09 -19.07
CA VAL A 10 1.76 28.55 -18.24
C VAL A 10 0.50 29.37 -18.53
N THR A 11 -0.35 28.88 -19.41
CA THR A 11 -1.65 29.51 -19.73
C THR A 11 -2.63 29.31 -18.58
N LYS A 12 -3.21 30.41 -18.08
CA LYS A 12 -4.32 30.41 -17.11
C LYS A 12 -5.45 29.51 -17.61
N VAL A 13 -5.69 28.39 -16.93
CA VAL A 13 -6.79 27.46 -17.25
C VAL A 13 -8.09 28.08 -16.75
N ALA A 14 -9.03 28.33 -17.66
CA ALA A 14 -10.38 28.77 -17.31
C ALA A 14 -11.01 27.78 -16.32
N LYS A 15 -11.75 28.29 -15.33
CA LYS A 15 -12.35 27.51 -14.25
C LYS A 15 -13.45 26.62 -14.84
N ILE A 16 -13.12 25.37 -15.17
CA ILE A 16 -14.09 24.39 -15.69
C ILE A 16 -15.09 24.09 -14.57
N LEU A 17 -16.34 24.52 -14.76
CA LEU A 17 -17.43 24.19 -13.84
C LEU A 17 -17.66 22.67 -13.86
N PRO A 18 -17.88 22.04 -12.69
CA PRO A 18 -18.11 20.61 -12.63
C PRO A 18 -19.41 20.25 -13.38
N LYS A 19 -19.35 19.24 -14.26
CA LYS A 19 -20.53 18.67 -14.92
C LYS A 19 -21.53 18.19 -13.86
N LYS A 20 -22.79 18.64 -13.98
CA LYS A 20 -23.91 18.06 -13.24
C LYS A 20 -24.31 16.76 -13.94
N TRP A 21 -24.32 15.66 -13.21
CA TRP A 21 -24.72 14.35 -13.71
C TRP A 21 -26.22 14.19 -13.47
N THR A 22 -26.97 13.77 -14.48
CA THR A 22 -28.37 13.37 -14.30
C THR A 22 -28.46 11.92 -13.81
N GLU A 23 -29.61 11.53 -13.27
CA GLU A 23 -29.83 10.18 -12.77
C GLU A 23 -29.76 9.12 -13.88
N GLU A 24 -30.21 9.48 -15.09
CA GLU A 24 -30.10 8.65 -16.29
C GLU A 24 -28.63 8.40 -16.67
N GLU A 25 -27.80 9.45 -16.66
CA GLU A 25 -26.36 9.31 -16.93
C GLU A 25 -25.67 8.44 -15.88
N ASP A 26 -26.08 8.55 -14.61
CA ASP A 26 -25.57 7.72 -13.53
C ASP A 26 -25.91 6.25 -13.72
N ASN A 27 -27.15 5.95 -14.10
CA ASN A 27 -27.61 4.58 -14.36
C ASN A 27 -26.91 3.99 -15.60
N PHE A 28 -26.75 4.78 -16.67
CA PHE A 28 -25.97 4.35 -17.83
C PHE A 28 -24.53 4.00 -17.44
N ILE A 29 -23.87 4.84 -16.64
CA ILE A 29 -22.51 4.54 -16.20
C ILE A 29 -22.50 3.26 -15.36
N LYS A 30 -23.43 3.09 -14.39
CA LYS A 30 -23.51 1.90 -13.52
C LYS A 30 -23.61 0.59 -14.31
N GLU A 31 -24.38 0.57 -15.39
CA GLU A 31 -24.58 -0.63 -16.20
C GLU A 31 -23.39 -0.89 -17.15
N ASN A 32 -22.77 0.17 -17.66
CA ASN A 32 -21.77 0.05 -18.72
C ASN A 32 -20.32 0.08 -18.22
N TYR A 33 -20.01 0.59 -17.02
CA TYR A 33 -18.61 0.74 -16.57
C TYR A 33 -17.86 -0.58 -16.35
N LEU A 34 -18.57 -1.70 -16.23
CA LEU A 34 -17.99 -3.04 -16.15
C LEU A 34 -17.77 -3.67 -17.52
N ARG A 35 -18.54 -3.25 -18.53
CA ARG A 35 -18.53 -3.83 -19.89
C ARG A 35 -17.69 -3.01 -20.87
N MET A 36 -17.63 -1.69 -20.68
CA MET A 36 -16.96 -0.74 -21.56
C MET A 36 -15.69 -0.18 -20.93
N ASP A 37 -14.70 0.13 -21.76
CA ASP A 37 -13.52 0.86 -21.31
C ASP A 37 -13.88 2.29 -20.87
N LYS A 38 -13.20 2.78 -19.83
CA LYS A 38 -13.45 4.12 -19.26
C LYS A 38 -13.19 5.22 -20.29
N LYS A 39 -12.28 5.01 -21.25
CA LYS A 39 -12.05 5.97 -22.35
C LYS A 39 -13.23 6.01 -23.31
N ALA A 40 -13.90 4.88 -23.55
CA ALA A 40 -15.10 4.84 -24.38
C ALA A 40 -16.27 5.59 -23.71
N LEU A 41 -16.46 5.40 -22.40
CA LEU A 41 -17.43 6.17 -21.62
C LEU A 41 -17.12 7.67 -21.62
N ALA A 42 -15.86 8.04 -21.45
CA ALA A 42 -15.43 9.43 -21.51
C ALA A 42 -15.78 10.09 -22.85
N ARG A 43 -15.55 9.36 -23.97
CA ARG A 43 -15.92 9.80 -25.31
C ARG A 43 -17.44 9.95 -25.48
N ASN A 44 -18.22 9.00 -24.98
CA ASN A 44 -19.69 9.04 -25.07
C ASN A 44 -20.30 10.27 -24.40
N PHE A 45 -19.72 10.70 -23.27
CA PHE A 45 -20.22 11.84 -22.50
C PHE A 45 -19.50 13.16 -22.78
N GLY A 46 -18.49 13.18 -23.66
CA GLY A 46 -17.67 14.36 -23.94
C GLY A 46 -16.89 14.86 -22.72
N VAL A 47 -16.59 13.99 -21.75
CA VAL A 47 -15.90 14.36 -20.51
C VAL A 47 -14.49 13.81 -20.46
N THR A 48 -13.67 14.34 -19.56
CA THR A 48 -12.34 13.78 -19.30
C THR A 48 -12.45 12.42 -18.60
N LEU A 49 -11.49 11.54 -18.85
CA LEU A 49 -11.39 10.24 -18.19
C LEU A 49 -11.37 10.36 -16.66
N LYS A 50 -10.69 11.38 -16.13
CA LYS A 50 -10.68 11.69 -14.69
C LYS A 50 -12.07 11.99 -14.12
N SER A 51 -12.95 12.62 -14.90
CA SER A 51 -14.34 12.89 -14.50
C SER A 51 -15.11 11.59 -14.31
N ILE A 52 -14.99 10.65 -15.27
CA ILE A 52 -15.60 9.31 -15.20
C ILE A 52 -15.04 8.50 -14.03
N GLU A 53 -13.73 8.49 -13.84
CA GLU A 53 -13.11 7.76 -12.72
C GLU A 53 -13.55 8.31 -11.36
N GLY A 54 -13.57 9.64 -11.21
CA GLY A 54 -14.06 10.30 -10.01
C GLY A 54 -15.54 10.01 -9.75
N LYS A 55 -16.36 9.89 -10.81
CA LYS A 55 -17.77 9.52 -10.70
C LYS A 55 -17.93 8.06 -10.26
N ILE A 56 -17.27 7.12 -10.91
CA ILE A 56 -17.28 5.69 -10.54
C ILE A 56 -16.81 5.49 -9.09
N ARG A 57 -15.76 6.22 -8.67
CA ARG A 57 -15.25 6.15 -7.30
C ARG A 57 -16.26 6.64 -6.26
N ARG A 58 -17.10 7.62 -6.60
CA ARG A 58 -18.16 8.12 -5.70
C ARG A 58 -19.37 7.18 -5.64
N MET A 59 -19.67 6.46 -6.73
CA MET A 59 -20.78 5.51 -6.79
C MET A 59 -20.47 4.18 -6.11
N LYS A 60 -19.22 3.71 -6.17
CA LYS A 60 -18.83 2.47 -5.48
C LYS A 60 -18.81 2.70 -3.97
N PRO A 61 -19.39 1.79 -3.16
CA PRO A 61 -19.13 1.80 -1.73
C PRO A 61 -17.62 1.72 -1.53
N LYS A 62 -17.08 2.56 -0.64
CA LYS A 62 -15.66 2.49 -0.29
C LYS A 62 -15.39 1.05 0.14
N LYS A 63 -14.44 0.39 -0.53
CA LYS A 63 -13.94 -0.90 -0.03
C LYS A 63 -13.61 -0.69 1.46
N PRO A 64 -14.07 -1.55 2.38
CA PRO A 64 -13.60 -1.47 3.75
C PRO A 64 -12.08 -1.43 3.67
N LYS A 65 -11.46 -0.52 4.43
CA LYS A 65 -10.00 -0.53 4.57
C LYS A 65 -9.66 -1.96 4.96
N LEU A 66 -8.79 -2.64 4.21
CA LEU A 66 -8.34 -4.00 4.50
C LEU A 66 -7.69 -4.02 5.91
N THR A 67 -8.50 -4.11 6.96
CA THR A 67 -8.07 -4.21 8.37
C THR A 67 -8.03 -5.66 8.84
N GLU A 68 -8.46 -6.60 8.01
CA GLU A 68 -8.63 -8.02 8.34
C GLU A 68 -7.45 -8.91 7.95
N LYS A 69 -6.28 -8.35 7.63
CA LYS A 69 -5.02 -9.12 7.59
C LYS A 69 -4.27 -9.08 8.93
N ARG A 70 -4.90 -8.58 9.99
CA ARG A 70 -4.22 -8.33 11.27
C ARG A 70 -4.26 -9.53 12.22
N THR A 71 -5.28 -10.38 12.18
CA THR A 71 -5.49 -11.47 13.17
C THR A 71 -4.64 -12.71 12.89
N GLU A 72 -4.62 -13.23 11.66
CA GLU A 72 -3.74 -14.38 11.33
C GLU A 72 -2.25 -13.99 11.33
N LYS A 73 -1.95 -12.72 11.04
CA LYS A 73 -0.58 -12.19 11.02
C LYS A 73 -0.08 -11.85 12.43
N SER A 74 -0.96 -11.52 13.38
CA SER A 74 -0.57 -11.25 14.78
C SER A 74 -0.28 -12.54 15.52
N GLU A 75 -1.11 -13.57 15.40
CA GLU A 75 -0.89 -14.85 16.08
C GLU A 75 0.32 -15.62 15.54
N LYS A 76 0.64 -15.46 14.25
CA LYS A 76 1.84 -16.03 13.63
C LYS A 76 3.10 -15.24 13.99
N LYS A 77 2.98 -13.93 14.26
CA LYS A 77 4.07 -13.05 14.70
C LYS A 77 4.37 -13.20 16.21
N GLU A 78 3.34 -13.51 17.00
CA GLU A 78 3.44 -13.73 18.44
C GLU A 78 3.99 -15.11 18.79
N ARG A 79 3.61 -16.16 18.04
CA ARG A 79 4.21 -17.51 18.17
C ARG A 79 5.67 -17.60 17.74
N LEU A 80 6.20 -16.58 17.05
CA LEU A 80 7.51 -16.68 16.40
C LEU A 80 8.69 -16.17 17.22
N LEU A 81 8.57 -15.29 18.22
CA LEU A 81 9.78 -14.64 18.77
C LEU A 81 9.62 -14.19 20.24
N ILE A 82 9.75 -15.11 21.19
CA ILE A 82 10.41 -14.74 22.44
C ILE A 82 11.90 -14.83 22.16
N HIS A 83 12.48 -13.70 21.76
CA HIS A 83 13.89 -13.56 21.47
C HIS A 83 14.57 -13.03 22.73
N GLN A 84 15.38 -13.87 23.38
CA GLN A 84 16.14 -13.47 24.56
C GLN A 84 17.55 -13.12 24.13
N ASN A 85 18.08 -12.01 24.64
CA ASN A 85 19.48 -11.66 24.42
C ASN A 85 20.34 -12.57 25.29
N VAL A 86 21.16 -13.41 24.68
CA VAL A 86 22.03 -14.35 25.39
C VAL A 86 23.47 -14.00 25.09
N ARG A 87 24.30 -13.92 26.12
CA ARG A 87 25.74 -13.79 25.97
C ARG A 87 26.37 -15.17 25.79
N CYS A 88 27.05 -15.39 24.68
CA CYS A 88 27.84 -16.60 24.53
C CYS A 88 29.07 -16.56 25.46
N ARG A 89 29.31 -17.62 26.24
CA ARG A 89 30.49 -17.71 27.14
C ARG A 89 31.82 -17.86 26.40
N THR A 90 31.79 -18.37 25.17
CA THR A 90 33.00 -18.66 24.39
C THR A 90 33.44 -17.44 23.59
N CYS A 91 32.54 -16.80 22.84
CA CYS A 91 32.87 -15.62 22.04
C CYS A 91 32.49 -14.29 22.70
N PHE A 92 31.85 -14.31 23.88
CA PHE A 92 31.37 -13.13 24.63
C PHE A 92 30.41 -12.20 23.88
N LEU A 93 29.98 -12.56 22.67
CA LEU A 93 29.01 -11.82 21.88
C LEU A 93 27.62 -11.97 22.50
N ILE A 94 26.91 -10.84 22.56
CA ILE A 94 25.49 -10.78 22.90
C ILE A 94 24.74 -10.71 21.59
N ASP A 95 23.90 -11.71 21.36
CA ASP A 95 22.97 -11.73 20.25
C ASP A 95 21.63 -12.23 20.80
N GLY A 96 20.56 -11.97 20.08
CA GLY A 96 19.29 -12.53 20.46
C GLY A 96 19.11 -13.93 19.87
N TYR A 97 18.52 -14.80 20.66
CA TYR A 97 18.24 -16.18 20.31
C TYR A 97 16.79 -16.52 20.67
N THR A 98 16.21 -17.39 19.85
CA THR A 98 14.93 -18.02 20.18
C THR A 98 15.14 -19.16 21.17
N GLU A 99 14.11 -19.57 21.92
CA GLU A 99 14.23 -20.68 22.88
C GLU A 99 14.64 -22.03 22.24
N VAL A 100 14.45 -22.17 20.92
CA VAL A 100 14.82 -23.38 20.17
C VAL A 100 16.30 -23.40 19.78
N GLU A 101 17.00 -22.28 19.86
CA GLU A 101 18.41 -22.18 19.49
C GLU A 101 19.30 -22.46 20.69
N GLU A 102 19.80 -23.70 20.78
CA GLU A 102 20.71 -24.12 21.86
C GLU A 102 22.18 -23.77 21.61
N ASN A 103 22.54 -23.28 20.42
CA ASN A 103 23.93 -23.07 20.02
C ASN A 103 24.16 -21.65 19.49
N CYS A 104 25.32 -21.09 19.83
CA CYS A 104 25.76 -19.79 19.35
C CYS A 104 25.97 -19.84 17.82
N ARG A 105 25.38 -18.89 17.09
CA ARG A 105 25.50 -18.79 15.62
C ARG A 105 26.92 -18.48 15.14
N TYR A 106 27.78 -17.98 16.02
CA TYR A 106 29.13 -17.53 15.66
C TYR A 106 30.19 -18.60 15.94
N CYS A 107 30.16 -19.21 17.13
CA CYS A 107 31.19 -20.18 17.54
C CYS A 107 30.68 -21.61 17.70
N GLY A 108 29.37 -21.85 17.55
CA GLY A 108 28.75 -23.16 17.72
C GLY A 108 28.65 -23.65 19.17
N ALA A 109 29.16 -22.90 20.15
CA ALA A 109 29.12 -23.28 21.56
C ALA A 109 27.68 -23.32 22.10
N LYS A 110 27.42 -24.19 23.08
CA LYS A 110 26.11 -24.31 23.72
C LYS A 110 25.77 -23.02 24.48
N LEU A 111 24.56 -22.52 24.28
CA LEU A 111 23.98 -21.38 24.99
C LEU A 111 23.24 -21.89 26.23
N PHE A 112 23.29 -21.11 27.30
CA PHE A 112 22.62 -21.45 28.55
C PHE A 112 21.64 -20.35 28.94
N LYS A 113 20.48 -20.75 29.48
CA LYS A 113 19.44 -19.82 29.95
C LYS A 113 19.90 -18.88 31.06
N ILE A 114 20.93 -19.27 31.82
CA ILE A 114 21.53 -18.44 32.87
C ILE A 114 22.36 -17.26 32.30
N ASP A 115 22.68 -17.27 31.01
CA ASP A 115 23.43 -16.21 30.32
C ASP A 115 22.52 -15.22 29.58
N VAL A 116 21.21 -15.28 29.84
CA VAL A 116 20.23 -14.29 29.35
C VAL A 116 20.46 -12.96 30.08
N ILE A 117 20.45 -11.86 29.31
CA ILE A 117 20.64 -10.48 29.78
C ILE A 117 19.33 -9.70 29.68
#